data_AF-A0A6V7VW21-F1
#
_entry.id   AF-A0A6V7VW21-F1
#
_cell.length_a   1.000
_cell.length_b   1.000
_cell.length_c   1.000
_cell.angle_alpha   90.00
_cell.angle_beta   90.00
_cell.angle_gamma   90.00
#
_symmetry.space_group_name_H-M   'P 1'
#
loop_
_entity.id
_entity.type
_entity.pdbx_description
1 polymer ?
#
loop_
_entity_poly.entity_id
_entity_poly.type
_entity_poly.pdbx_seq_one_letter_code
_entity_poly.pdbx_strand_id
1 'polypeptide(L)'
;MQTKFSCPKTNLSAELIFVDQEENNSSGQKKRLVVWKYKEFTDSDHFKWELNNELTVDLPNTEKSQYLASPLVADVDSDGFQEILVPICDSKECSSVSTIWCYKFNETLNKAQWRTISLDFGNQKATIYPEVDGDTRVLFRIGDFSQNGFPDLIATISLSGGMKVPLILENVIDTNTAANFNRKYELSKKPQRILQKDVQNVRLSAFFDLKEDGNLDIMYEYEGPNGPMINFIKCDDKGDTTFLKVQIFTGPECSSGQCCDPETESSRRVKIGSGIAWQGACVSIRMADSGQGLIEQGMRNALQCQIPQTSHRILHNPFVLFGLSRSPNFVEEVHLGGPRWPELGKLQKDFIRQIVPNSRVIVIPPGLQDRSANWTSRLYVTPSRLIILSILVMVSMCIILLVLIAALHLRERQQDKKERQAQTHRFHFDAM
;
A
#
# COMPACT_ATOMS: atom_id res chain seq x y z
N MET A 1 9.60 8.74 35.55
CA MET A 1 8.26 8.93 34.96
C MET A 1 8.13 7.93 33.81
N GLN A 2 7.61 6.73 34.09
CA GLN A 2 7.49 5.66 33.08
C GLN A 2 6.20 5.87 32.30
N THR A 3 6.30 6.39 31.08
CA THR A 3 5.19 6.42 30.13
C THR A 3 5.03 5.02 29.53
N LYS A 4 4.08 4.25 30.08
CA LYS A 4 3.53 3.06 29.41
C LYS A 4 2.75 3.53 28.18
N PHE A 5 3.38 3.49 27.02
CA PHE A 5 2.65 3.61 25.76
C PHE A 5 1.89 2.32 25.52
N SER A 6 0.56 2.40 25.61
CA SER A 6 -0.35 1.34 25.19
C SER A 6 -0.37 1.31 23.67
N CYS A 7 0.38 0.38 23.07
CA CYS A 7 0.23 0.01 21.67
C CYS A 7 -1.24 -0.36 21.42
N PRO A 8 -1.93 0.21 20.41
CA PRO A 8 -3.28 -0.23 20.08
C PRO A 8 -3.24 -1.73 19.81
N LYS A 9 -4.11 -2.46 20.52
CA LYS A 9 -4.26 -3.91 20.33
C LYS A 9 -5.00 -4.13 19.01
N THR A 10 -4.30 -3.99 17.88
CA THR A 10 -4.82 -4.51 16.62
C THR A 10 -4.85 -6.04 16.74
N ASN A 11 -6.06 -6.60 16.79
CA ASN A 11 -6.28 -8.03 16.83
C ASN A 11 -6.13 -8.57 15.39
N LEU A 12 -5.03 -9.27 15.12
CA LEU A 12 -4.73 -9.85 13.79
C LEU A 12 -5.20 -11.31 13.66
N SER A 13 -6.18 -11.74 14.47
CA SER A 13 -6.81 -13.06 14.31
C SER A 13 -7.64 -13.09 13.04
N ALA A 14 -7.48 -14.11 12.19
CA ALA A 14 -8.35 -14.31 11.04
C ALA A 14 -9.77 -14.63 11.52
N GLU A 15 -10.72 -13.74 11.23
CA GLU A 15 -12.15 -13.98 11.42
C GLU A 15 -12.72 -14.70 10.19
N LEU A 16 -13.71 -15.57 10.39
CA LEU A 16 -14.45 -16.16 9.29
C LEU A 16 -15.65 -15.28 8.98
N ILE A 17 -15.72 -14.79 7.75
CA ILE A 17 -16.77 -13.89 7.29
C ILE A 17 -17.54 -14.58 6.17
N PHE A 18 -18.87 -14.62 6.29
CA PHE A 18 -19.74 -15.23 5.28
C PHE A 18 -21.07 -14.49 5.18
N VAL A 19 -21.73 -14.64 4.04
CA VAL A 19 -23.11 -14.19 3.88
C VAL A 19 -24.03 -15.37 4.19
N ASP A 20 -24.78 -15.24 5.27
CA ASP A 20 -25.81 -16.19 5.68
C ASP A 20 -27.18 -15.73 5.17
N GLN A 21 -28.07 -16.69 4.91
CA GLN A 21 -29.43 -16.43 4.44
C GLN A 21 -30.42 -17.13 5.37
N GLU A 22 -31.16 -16.34 6.16
CA GLU A 22 -32.26 -16.86 6.95
C GLU A 22 -33.55 -16.91 6.11
N GLU A 23 -34.10 -18.10 5.94
CA GLU A 23 -35.46 -18.31 5.44
C GLU A 23 -36.46 -18.16 6.59
N ASN A 24 -36.99 -16.96 6.78
CA ASN A 24 -38.17 -16.75 7.63
C ASN A 24 -39.44 -16.77 6.78
N ASN A 25 -40.31 -17.74 7.05
CA ASN A 25 -41.58 -18.01 6.35
C ASN A 25 -42.58 -16.83 6.31
N SER A 26 -42.31 -15.71 6.99
CA SER A 26 -43.24 -14.58 7.13
C SER A 26 -42.68 -13.20 6.78
N SER A 27 -41.39 -13.05 6.43
CA SER A 27 -40.78 -11.71 6.21
C SER A 27 -39.83 -11.58 5.02
N GLY A 28 -39.81 -12.55 4.09
CA GLY A 28 -38.88 -12.56 2.96
C GLY A 28 -37.47 -13.01 3.36
N GLN A 29 -36.64 -13.33 2.36
CA GLN A 29 -35.27 -13.82 2.56
C GLN A 29 -34.39 -12.71 3.14
N LYS A 30 -33.88 -12.90 4.36
CA LYS A 30 -32.99 -11.92 5.02
C LYS A 30 -31.56 -12.41 4.93
N LYS A 31 -30.71 -11.67 4.20
CA LYS A 31 -29.27 -11.96 4.10
C LYS A 31 -28.50 -11.17 5.15
N ARG A 32 -27.49 -11.78 5.75
CA ARG A 32 -26.64 -11.15 6.79
C ARG A 32 -25.18 -11.43 6.53
N LEU A 33 -24.32 -10.46 6.77
CA LEU A 33 -22.89 -10.69 6.87
C LEU A 33 -22.58 -11.13 8.29
N VAL A 34 -22.13 -12.36 8.42
CA VAL A 34 -21.93 -13.04 9.70
C VAL A 34 -20.43 -13.21 9.91
N VAL A 35 -19.96 -12.81 11.09
CA VAL A 35 -18.55 -12.83 11.44
C VAL A 35 -18.34 -13.75 12.63
N TRP A 36 -17.48 -14.75 12.47
CA TRP A 36 -17.08 -15.66 13.53
C TRP A 36 -15.65 -15.36 13.93
N LYS A 37 -15.46 -15.14 15.22
CA LYS A 37 -14.14 -14.87 15.79
C LYS A 37 -13.60 -16.08 16.53
N TYR A 38 -12.29 -16.19 16.50
CA TYR A 38 -11.55 -17.17 17.27
C TYR A 38 -11.53 -16.79 18.76
N LYS A 39 -11.93 -17.70 19.65
CA LYS A 39 -11.81 -17.53 21.10
C LYS A 39 -10.81 -18.53 21.68
N GLU A 40 -9.71 -18.02 22.22
CA GLU A 40 -8.70 -18.79 22.94
C GLU A 40 -9.17 -19.02 24.39
N PHE A 41 -9.23 -20.27 24.85
CA PHE A 41 -9.50 -20.61 26.25
C PHE A 41 -8.20 -20.74 27.03
N THR A 42 -8.17 -20.23 28.27
CA THR A 42 -6.96 -20.21 29.10
C THR A 42 -6.58 -21.57 29.71
N ASP A 43 -7.48 -22.55 29.73
CA ASP A 43 -7.31 -23.78 30.52
C ASP A 43 -7.42 -25.11 29.75
N SER A 44 -7.56 -25.08 28.41
CA SER A 44 -7.55 -26.31 27.60
C SER A 44 -7.23 -26.03 26.15
N ASP A 45 -6.54 -26.97 25.47
CA ASP A 45 -6.23 -27.00 24.03
C ASP A 45 -7.48 -27.04 23.10
N HIS A 46 -8.65 -26.63 23.60
CA HIS A 46 -9.89 -26.56 22.86
C HIS A 46 -10.11 -25.14 22.35
N PHE A 47 -10.02 -24.97 21.04
CA PHE A 47 -10.44 -23.75 20.34
C PHE A 47 -11.94 -23.81 20.01
N LYS A 48 -12.62 -22.67 20.12
CA LYS A 48 -14.02 -22.54 19.69
C LYS A 48 -14.20 -21.28 18.86
N TRP A 49 -14.96 -21.41 17.78
CA TRP A 49 -15.50 -20.29 17.02
C TRP A 49 -16.75 -19.75 17.72
N GLU A 50 -16.80 -18.45 17.96
CA GLU A 50 -17.99 -17.78 18.46
C GLU A 50 -18.48 -16.72 17.49
N LEU A 51 -19.79 -16.60 17.38
CA LEU A 51 -20.43 -15.55 16.59
C LEU A 51 -20.10 -14.19 17.21
N ASN A 52 -19.58 -13.28 16.41
CA ASN A 52 -19.34 -11.90 16.78
C ASN A 52 -20.57 -11.07 16.42
N ASN A 53 -21.43 -10.80 17.41
CA ASN A 53 -22.67 -10.05 17.20
C ASN A 53 -22.44 -8.59 16.84
N GLU A 54 -21.33 -8.00 17.29
CA GLU A 54 -20.98 -6.61 16.99
C GLU A 54 -20.56 -6.43 15.53
N LEU A 55 -19.93 -7.47 14.95
CA LEU A 55 -19.52 -7.48 13.55
C LEU A 55 -20.58 -8.09 12.62
N THR A 56 -21.55 -8.83 13.15
CA THR A 56 -22.62 -9.43 12.36
C THR A 56 -23.72 -8.41 12.05
N VAL A 57 -23.95 -8.12 10.76
CA VAL A 57 -24.87 -7.06 10.32
C VAL A 57 -25.72 -7.55 9.15
N ASP A 58 -27.01 -7.24 9.19
CA ASP A 58 -27.94 -7.50 8.08
C ASP A 58 -27.50 -6.75 6.82
N LEU A 59 -27.63 -7.39 5.65
CA LEU A 59 -27.41 -6.68 4.38
C LEU A 59 -28.52 -5.62 4.19
N PRO A 60 -28.21 -4.45 3.60
CA PRO A 60 -29.23 -3.45 3.31
C PRO A 60 -30.30 -4.03 2.37
N ASN A 61 -31.57 -3.95 2.76
CA ASN A 61 -32.67 -4.52 1.98
C ASN A 61 -33.08 -3.57 0.85
N THR A 62 -32.54 -3.78 -0.36
CA THR A 62 -32.88 -2.99 -1.56
C THR A 62 -33.30 -3.92 -2.69
N GLU A 63 -34.19 -3.48 -3.59
CA GLU A 63 -34.58 -4.27 -4.79
C GLU A 63 -33.37 -4.61 -5.68
N LYS A 64 -32.32 -3.76 -5.66
CA LYS A 64 -31.06 -3.96 -6.38
C LYS A 64 -30.06 -4.91 -5.68
N SER A 65 -30.38 -5.41 -4.49
CA SER A 65 -29.54 -6.35 -3.73
C SER A 65 -29.35 -7.73 -4.40
N GLN A 66 -29.99 -7.95 -5.56
CA GLN A 66 -29.97 -9.22 -6.28
C GLN A 66 -28.71 -9.44 -7.11
N TYR A 67 -27.99 -8.37 -7.51
CA TYR A 67 -26.83 -8.47 -8.40
C TYR A 67 -25.57 -7.92 -7.70
N LEU A 68 -24.97 -8.75 -6.86
CA LEU A 68 -23.71 -8.44 -6.19
C LEU A 68 -22.53 -8.89 -7.04
N ALA A 69 -21.53 -8.04 -7.17
CA ALA A 69 -20.26 -8.40 -7.76
C ALA A 69 -19.25 -8.87 -6.70
N SER A 70 -18.12 -9.39 -7.16
CA SER A 70 -17.04 -9.87 -6.31
C SER A 70 -16.57 -8.78 -5.34
N PRO A 71 -16.40 -9.10 -4.04
CA PRO A 71 -16.00 -8.13 -3.05
C PRO A 71 -14.54 -7.71 -3.20
N LEU A 72 -14.20 -6.58 -2.60
CA LEU A 72 -12.83 -6.07 -2.44
C LEU A 72 -12.58 -5.81 -0.96
N VAL A 73 -11.33 -5.94 -0.53
CA VAL A 73 -10.93 -5.67 0.85
C VAL A 73 -9.74 -4.71 0.82
N ALA A 74 -9.89 -3.56 1.46
CA ALA A 74 -8.83 -2.56 1.63
C ALA A 74 -9.24 -1.55 2.71
N ASP A 75 -8.25 -0.84 3.24
CA ASP A 75 -8.44 0.36 4.05
C ASP A 75 -8.67 1.56 3.11
N VAL A 76 -9.93 1.94 2.93
CA VAL A 76 -10.37 2.86 1.87
C VAL A 76 -10.24 4.31 2.28
N ASP A 77 -10.38 4.62 3.55
CA ASP A 77 -10.29 5.97 4.11
C ASP A 77 -9.07 6.19 5.01
N SER A 78 -8.12 5.25 5.02
CA SER A 78 -6.87 5.35 5.76
C SER A 78 -7.11 5.71 7.23
N ASP A 79 -7.91 4.89 7.89
CA ASP A 79 -8.12 4.95 9.34
C ASP A 79 -7.40 3.80 10.08
N GLY A 80 -6.81 2.84 9.34
CA GLY A 80 -6.13 1.68 9.90
C GLY A 80 -7.01 0.44 10.03
N PHE A 81 -8.26 0.48 9.56
CA PHE A 81 -9.16 -0.66 9.47
C PHE A 81 -9.42 -1.02 8.00
N GLN A 82 -9.62 -2.30 7.72
CA GLN A 82 -10.00 -2.74 6.38
C GLN A 82 -11.51 -2.78 6.26
N GLU A 83 -12.03 -2.15 5.20
CA GLU A 83 -13.41 -2.29 4.79
C GLU A 83 -13.60 -3.43 3.78
N ILE A 84 -14.82 -3.98 3.75
CA ILE A 84 -15.27 -4.88 2.70
C ILE A 84 -16.18 -4.09 1.76
N LEU A 85 -15.76 -3.97 0.51
CA LEU A 85 -16.49 -3.30 -0.54
C LEU A 85 -17.24 -4.33 -1.38
N VAL A 86 -18.55 -4.13 -1.57
CA VAL A 86 -19.39 -4.98 -2.40
C VAL A 86 -20.07 -4.11 -3.47
N PRO A 87 -19.61 -4.16 -4.73
CA PRO A 87 -20.25 -3.41 -5.81
C PRO A 87 -21.62 -3.98 -6.14
N ILE A 88 -22.59 -3.08 -6.39
CA ILE A 88 -23.98 -3.45 -6.72
C ILE A 88 -24.30 -3.10 -8.15
N CYS A 89 -24.60 -4.11 -8.94
CA CYS A 89 -24.91 -3.98 -10.35
C CYS A 89 -26.38 -3.59 -10.56
N ASP A 90 -26.68 -2.86 -11.64
CA ASP A 90 -28.07 -2.61 -12.04
C ASP A 90 -28.72 -3.84 -12.71
N SER A 91 -27.92 -4.75 -13.26
CA SER A 91 -28.36 -5.98 -13.93
C SER A 91 -27.42 -7.16 -13.68
N LYS A 92 -27.84 -8.36 -14.08
CA LYS A 92 -27.06 -9.61 -13.95
C LYS A 92 -25.75 -9.59 -14.75
N GLU A 93 -25.72 -8.90 -15.88
CA GLU A 93 -24.54 -8.74 -16.72
C GLU A 93 -23.50 -7.83 -16.08
N CYS A 94 -23.93 -6.98 -15.13
CA CYS A 94 -23.12 -6.00 -14.43
C CYS A 94 -22.36 -5.03 -15.35
N SER A 95 -23.04 -4.58 -16.39
CA SER A 95 -22.53 -3.57 -17.33
C SER A 95 -22.51 -2.16 -16.74
N SER A 96 -23.25 -1.93 -15.66
CA SER A 96 -23.26 -0.69 -14.86
C SER A 96 -23.34 -1.02 -13.37
N VAL A 97 -22.71 -0.16 -12.57
CA VAL A 97 -22.70 -0.24 -11.12
C VAL A 97 -23.45 0.96 -10.55
N SER A 98 -24.39 0.69 -9.67
CA SER A 98 -25.24 1.70 -9.04
C SER A 98 -24.52 2.40 -7.88
N THR A 99 -23.89 1.63 -7.00
CA THR A 99 -23.15 2.08 -5.82
C THR A 99 -22.26 0.95 -5.33
N ILE A 100 -21.36 1.26 -4.41
CA ILE A 100 -20.57 0.27 -3.67
C ILE A 100 -21.04 0.28 -2.22
N TRP A 101 -21.49 -0.87 -1.72
CA TRP A 101 -21.68 -1.05 -0.30
C TRP A 101 -20.33 -1.21 0.38
N CYS A 102 -20.15 -0.51 1.48
CA CYS A 102 -18.94 -0.51 2.28
C CYS A 102 -19.30 -1.00 3.69
N TYR A 103 -18.85 -2.19 4.03
CA TYR A 103 -18.91 -2.70 5.40
C TYR A 103 -17.72 -2.15 6.17
N LYS A 104 -18.01 -1.32 7.18
CA LYS A 104 -17.00 -0.61 7.99
C LYS A 104 -17.27 -0.81 9.48
N PHE A 105 -16.20 -0.97 10.25
CA PHE A 105 -16.29 -0.97 11.71
C PHE A 105 -16.40 0.46 12.23
N ASN A 106 -17.40 0.73 13.07
CA ASN A 106 -17.54 2.03 13.73
C ASN A 106 -17.03 1.90 15.17
N GLU A 107 -15.85 2.47 15.43
CA GLU A 107 -15.22 2.43 16.76
C GLU A 107 -16.09 3.07 17.85
N THR A 108 -16.73 4.20 17.57
CA THR A 108 -17.58 4.92 18.53
C THR A 108 -18.78 4.10 18.99
N LEU A 109 -19.38 3.33 18.08
CA LEU A 109 -20.51 2.45 18.38
C LEU A 109 -20.07 1.03 18.75
N ASN A 110 -18.79 0.72 18.65
CA ASN A 110 -18.22 -0.61 18.77
C ASN A 110 -19.03 -1.66 17.97
N LYS A 111 -19.41 -1.30 16.74
CA LYS A 111 -20.28 -2.12 15.88
C LYS A 111 -19.98 -1.88 14.42
N ALA A 112 -20.04 -2.93 13.61
CA ALA A 112 -19.96 -2.77 12.16
C ALA A 112 -21.26 -2.20 11.56
N GLN A 113 -21.12 -1.49 10.45
CA GLN A 113 -22.22 -0.86 9.74
C GLN A 113 -21.99 -0.89 8.22
N TRP A 114 -23.08 -0.91 7.47
CA TRP A 114 -23.05 -0.68 6.03
C TRP A 114 -23.13 0.81 5.73
N ARG A 115 -22.23 1.27 4.87
CA ARG A 115 -22.21 2.60 4.26
C ARG A 115 -22.28 2.45 2.73
N THR A 116 -22.50 3.56 2.04
CA THR A 116 -22.57 3.60 0.58
C THR A 116 -21.51 4.53 0.05
N ILE A 117 -20.70 4.05 -0.89
CA ILE A 117 -19.70 4.84 -1.62
C ILE A 117 -20.25 5.11 -3.03
N SER A 118 -20.18 6.37 -3.43
CA SER A 118 -20.62 6.81 -4.76
C SER A 118 -19.54 6.58 -5.82
N LEU A 119 -19.99 6.35 -7.06
CA LEU A 119 -19.15 6.20 -8.25
C LEU A 119 -19.51 7.30 -9.24
N ASP A 120 -18.52 8.08 -9.64
CA ASP A 120 -18.67 9.18 -10.58
C ASP A 120 -17.84 8.91 -11.84
N PHE A 121 -18.50 8.47 -12.90
CA PHE A 121 -17.89 8.25 -14.21
C PHE A 121 -17.78 9.54 -15.04
N GLY A 122 -18.17 10.70 -14.48
CA GLY A 122 -18.27 11.97 -15.18
C GLY A 122 -19.26 11.91 -16.34
N ASN A 123 -18.98 12.68 -17.41
CA ASN A 123 -19.82 12.70 -18.61
C ASN A 123 -19.65 11.48 -19.53
N GLN A 124 -18.75 10.55 -19.19
CA GLN A 124 -18.53 9.36 -20.01
C GLN A 124 -19.56 8.29 -19.66
N LYS A 125 -20.34 7.85 -20.65
CA LYS A 125 -21.10 6.60 -20.55
C LYS A 125 -20.13 5.43 -20.64
N ALA A 126 -19.47 5.11 -19.54
CA ALA A 126 -18.58 3.96 -19.44
C ALA A 126 -19.42 2.70 -19.17
N THR A 127 -19.42 1.76 -20.11
CA THR A 127 -20.00 0.43 -19.90
C THR A 127 -18.92 -0.47 -19.32
N ILE A 128 -19.10 -0.95 -18.09
CA ILE A 128 -18.15 -1.86 -17.46
C ILE A 128 -18.21 -3.21 -18.17
N TYR A 129 -17.05 -3.80 -18.39
CA TYR A 129 -16.90 -5.14 -18.93
C TYR A 129 -16.31 -6.05 -17.83
N PRO A 130 -17.15 -6.70 -17.02
CA PRO A 130 -16.68 -7.56 -15.94
C PRO A 130 -15.98 -8.80 -16.49
N GLU A 131 -14.98 -9.28 -15.75
CA GLU A 131 -14.54 -10.65 -15.87
C GLU A 131 -15.61 -11.58 -15.28
N VAL A 132 -15.94 -12.63 -16.02
CA VAL A 132 -16.99 -13.59 -15.68
C VAL A 132 -16.35 -14.95 -15.42
N ASP A 133 -16.59 -15.49 -14.23
CA ASP A 133 -16.29 -16.87 -13.90
C ASP A 133 -17.50 -17.50 -13.19
N GLY A 134 -18.19 -18.40 -13.89
CA GLY A 134 -19.50 -18.91 -13.46
C GLY A 134 -20.48 -17.78 -13.15
N ASP A 135 -20.96 -17.73 -11.90
CA ASP A 135 -21.85 -16.67 -11.39
C ASP A 135 -21.08 -15.47 -10.80
N THR A 136 -19.77 -15.57 -10.66
CA THR A 136 -18.93 -14.48 -10.14
C THR A 136 -18.71 -13.43 -11.22
N ARG A 137 -18.78 -12.15 -10.83
CA ARG A 137 -18.48 -10.99 -11.68
C ARG A 137 -17.38 -10.17 -11.00
N VAL A 138 -16.20 -10.10 -11.60
CA VAL A 138 -15.10 -9.25 -11.10
C VAL A 138 -15.06 -7.99 -11.93
N LEU A 139 -15.42 -6.87 -11.31
CA LEU A 139 -15.49 -5.56 -11.96
C LEU A 139 -14.22 -4.75 -11.80
N PHE A 140 -13.70 -4.75 -10.57
CA PHE A 140 -12.66 -3.86 -10.12
C PHE A 140 -11.50 -4.64 -9.53
N ARG A 141 -10.30 -4.06 -9.65
CA ARG A 141 -9.13 -4.41 -8.84
C ARG A 141 -8.64 -3.16 -8.12
N ILE A 142 -8.03 -3.36 -6.96
CA ILE A 142 -7.71 -2.28 -6.02
C ILE A 142 -6.20 -2.08 -5.91
N GLY A 143 -5.76 -0.83 -5.76
CA GLY A 143 -4.37 -0.48 -5.52
C GLY A 143 -4.16 1.03 -5.50
N ASP A 144 -3.19 1.51 -4.72
CA ASP A 144 -2.90 2.94 -4.61
C ASP A 144 -2.09 3.43 -5.83
N PHE A 145 -2.79 3.61 -6.94
CA PHE A 145 -2.17 4.05 -8.19
C PHE A 145 -1.74 5.51 -8.09
N SER A 146 -2.55 6.38 -7.48
CA SER A 146 -2.26 7.80 -7.34
C SER A 146 -1.16 8.10 -6.31
N GLN A 147 -0.73 7.10 -5.54
CA GLN A 147 0.24 7.18 -4.45
C GLN A 147 -0.15 8.21 -3.39
N ASN A 148 -1.45 8.39 -3.16
CA ASN A 148 -1.93 9.38 -2.20
C ASN A 148 -2.24 8.77 -0.82
N GLY A 149 -2.08 7.46 -0.66
CA GLY A 149 -2.38 6.70 0.56
C GLY A 149 -3.76 6.07 0.57
N PHE A 150 -4.62 6.42 -0.38
CA PHE A 150 -5.97 5.93 -0.50
C PHE A 150 -6.07 5.02 -1.74
N PRO A 151 -6.55 3.79 -1.59
CA PRO A 151 -6.55 2.84 -2.69
C PRO A 151 -7.52 3.25 -3.80
N ASP A 152 -7.06 3.19 -5.04
CA ASP A 152 -7.82 3.46 -6.27
C ASP A 152 -8.37 2.17 -6.88
N LEU A 153 -9.31 2.29 -7.83
CA LEU A 153 -9.87 1.14 -8.56
C LEU A 153 -9.49 1.17 -10.04
N ILE A 154 -9.27 -0.02 -10.61
CA ILE A 154 -9.17 -0.23 -12.04
C ILE A 154 -10.25 -1.18 -12.53
N ALA A 155 -10.91 -0.83 -13.63
CA ALA A 155 -11.89 -1.65 -14.32
C ALA A 155 -11.50 -1.83 -15.79
N THR A 156 -12.10 -2.81 -16.46
CA THR A 156 -12.12 -2.85 -17.93
C THR A 156 -13.47 -2.31 -18.40
N ILE A 157 -13.46 -1.40 -19.38
CA ILE A 157 -14.68 -0.82 -19.95
C ILE A 157 -14.76 -1.09 -21.45
N SER A 158 -15.98 -1.13 -21.97
CA SER A 158 -16.27 -1.18 -23.39
C SER A 158 -16.69 0.20 -23.88
N LEU A 159 -15.97 0.75 -24.86
CA LEU A 159 -16.28 2.02 -25.51
C LEU A 159 -17.28 1.84 -26.67
N SER A 160 -17.87 2.95 -27.12
CA SER A 160 -18.68 3.02 -28.34
C SER A 160 -17.84 2.63 -29.56
N GLY A 161 -18.03 1.42 -30.07
CA GLY A 161 -17.16 0.79 -31.08
C GLY A 161 -16.64 -0.60 -30.69
N GLY A 162 -16.95 -1.09 -29.47
CA GLY A 162 -16.59 -2.43 -29.01
C GLY A 162 -15.15 -2.58 -28.50
N MET A 163 -14.37 -1.50 -28.54
CA MET A 163 -13.02 -1.46 -27.98
C MET A 163 -13.07 -1.58 -26.46
N LYS A 164 -12.32 -2.54 -25.92
CA LYS A 164 -12.19 -2.77 -24.48
C LYS A 164 -10.87 -2.23 -23.95
N VAL A 165 -10.93 -1.40 -22.91
CA VAL A 165 -9.79 -0.63 -22.40
C VAL A 165 -9.80 -0.55 -20.87
N PRO A 166 -8.64 -0.39 -20.22
CA PRO A 166 -8.59 -0.12 -18.79
C PRO A 166 -9.09 1.29 -18.45
N LEU A 167 -9.88 1.40 -17.37
CA LEU A 167 -10.36 2.64 -16.80
C LEU A 167 -9.93 2.70 -15.33
N ILE A 168 -9.44 3.86 -14.87
CA ILE A 168 -9.05 4.05 -13.47
C ILE A 168 -9.96 5.08 -12.81
N LEU A 169 -10.48 4.69 -11.64
CA LEU A 169 -11.28 5.51 -10.74
C LEU A 169 -10.41 5.85 -9.53
N GLU A 170 -10.18 7.14 -9.31
CA GLU A 170 -9.39 7.63 -8.19
C GLU A 170 -10.27 7.78 -6.95
N ASN A 171 -9.72 7.41 -5.80
CA ASN A 171 -10.38 7.56 -4.52
C ASN A 171 -10.19 8.99 -3.99
N VAL A 172 -11.26 9.78 -4.05
CA VAL A 172 -11.25 11.21 -3.73
C VAL A 172 -12.23 11.52 -2.60
N ILE A 173 -12.04 12.68 -1.98
CA ILE A 173 -12.96 13.18 -0.94
C ILE A 173 -14.35 13.40 -1.54
N ASP A 174 -15.38 12.92 -0.85
CA ASP A 174 -16.75 13.28 -1.16
C ASP A 174 -17.11 14.56 -0.40
N THR A 175 -17.27 15.67 -1.13
CA THR A 175 -17.65 16.97 -0.57
C THR A 175 -19.15 17.09 -0.33
N ASN A 176 -19.95 16.09 -0.69
CA ASN A 176 -21.38 16.12 -0.46
C ASN A 176 -21.70 15.86 1.02
N THR A 177 -22.32 16.84 1.68
CA THR A 177 -22.68 16.75 3.10
C THR A 177 -23.74 15.68 3.39
N ALA A 178 -24.47 15.22 2.37
CA ALA A 178 -25.42 14.11 2.47
C ALA A 178 -24.78 12.73 2.23
N ALA A 179 -23.47 12.66 1.95
CA ALA A 179 -22.80 11.39 1.71
C ALA A 179 -22.73 10.54 2.99
N ASN A 180 -22.99 9.24 2.84
CA ASN A 180 -22.88 8.28 3.96
C ASN A 180 -21.44 7.88 4.28
N PHE A 181 -20.49 8.25 3.42
CA PHE A 181 -19.06 7.97 3.50
C PHE A 181 -18.29 9.23 3.06
N ASN A 182 -17.13 9.49 3.65
CA ASN A 182 -16.32 10.69 3.42
C ASN A 182 -15.53 10.67 2.09
N ARG A 183 -15.56 9.54 1.36
CA ARG A 183 -14.86 9.34 0.10
C ARG A 183 -15.78 8.78 -0.98
N LYS A 184 -15.40 9.04 -2.23
CA LYS A 184 -16.04 8.54 -3.44
C LYS A 184 -14.99 8.12 -4.46
N TYR A 185 -15.41 7.32 -5.44
CA TYR A 185 -14.57 6.98 -6.58
C TYR A 185 -14.97 7.83 -7.78
N GLU A 186 -14.03 8.59 -8.33
CA GLU A 186 -14.26 9.47 -9.48
C GLU A 186 -13.31 9.11 -10.63
N LEU A 187 -13.79 9.20 -11.86
CA LEU A 187 -12.97 9.01 -13.04
C LEU A 187 -11.71 9.90 -12.99
N SER A 188 -10.54 9.28 -13.16
CA SER A 188 -9.27 10.01 -13.16
C SER A 188 -9.29 11.11 -14.22
N LYS A 189 -9.02 12.35 -13.79
CA LYS A 189 -8.95 13.54 -14.66
C LYS A 189 -7.64 13.63 -15.46
N LYS A 190 -6.66 12.76 -15.17
CA LYS A 190 -5.34 12.83 -15.79
C LYS A 190 -5.38 12.29 -17.23
N PRO A 191 -4.89 13.04 -18.23
CA PRO A 191 -4.97 12.66 -19.65
C PRO A 191 -4.14 11.42 -20.03
N GLN A 192 -3.23 10.97 -19.16
CA GLN A 192 -2.23 9.92 -19.43
C GLN A 192 -2.79 8.48 -19.57
N ARG A 193 -4.10 8.25 -19.45
CA ARG A 193 -4.67 6.88 -19.34
C ARG A 193 -5.72 6.51 -20.37
N ILE A 194 -6.04 7.41 -21.28
CA ILE A 194 -6.86 7.10 -22.45
C ILE A 194 -5.90 6.75 -23.59
N LEU A 195 -5.71 5.44 -23.79
CA LEU A 195 -5.33 4.80 -25.06
C LEU A 195 -3.92 5.08 -25.60
N GLN A 196 -2.98 4.16 -25.31
CA GLN A 196 -2.07 3.73 -26.38
C GLN A 196 -2.95 3.18 -27.50
N LYS A 197 -2.77 3.66 -28.74
CA LYS A 197 -3.59 3.26 -29.92
C LYS A 197 -3.60 1.74 -30.16
N ASP A 198 -2.63 1.03 -29.61
CA ASP A 198 -2.42 -0.41 -29.76
C ASP A 198 -3.09 -1.26 -28.67
N VAL A 199 -3.69 -0.64 -27.64
CA VAL A 199 -4.39 -1.38 -26.57
C VAL A 199 -5.84 -1.62 -27.00
N GLN A 200 -6.10 -2.81 -27.51
CA GLN A 200 -7.43 -3.24 -27.95
C GLN A 200 -7.77 -4.63 -27.42
N ASN A 201 -9.07 -4.90 -27.30
CA ASN A 201 -9.60 -6.20 -26.87
C ASN A 201 -9.06 -6.70 -25.52
N VAL A 202 -8.92 -5.77 -24.57
CA VAL A 202 -8.57 -6.09 -23.19
C VAL A 202 -9.66 -6.96 -22.54
N ARG A 203 -9.26 -8.08 -21.95
CA ARG A 203 -10.09 -8.94 -21.11
C ARG A 203 -9.96 -8.58 -19.64
N LEU A 204 -8.74 -8.26 -19.22
CA LEU A 204 -8.36 -8.09 -17.83
C LEU A 204 -7.48 -6.85 -17.69
N SER A 205 -7.66 -6.10 -16.61
CA SER A 205 -6.74 -5.05 -16.20
C SER A 205 -6.50 -5.13 -14.69
N ALA A 206 -5.24 -4.92 -14.28
CA ALA A 206 -4.81 -4.95 -12.89
C ALA A 206 -3.65 -3.98 -12.67
N PHE A 207 -3.47 -3.52 -11.43
CA PHE A 207 -2.28 -2.77 -11.04
C PHE A 207 -1.11 -3.73 -10.80
N PHE A 208 0.09 -3.33 -11.24
CA PHE A 208 1.30 -4.12 -11.06
C PHE A 208 2.54 -3.22 -11.06
N ASP A 209 3.49 -3.41 -10.16
CA ASP A 209 4.75 -2.65 -10.10
C ASP A 209 5.83 -3.39 -10.91
N LEU A 210 5.88 -3.16 -12.23
CA LEU A 210 6.75 -3.93 -13.14
C LEU A 210 8.24 -3.67 -12.88
N LYS A 211 8.59 -2.45 -12.50
CA LYS A 211 9.99 -2.02 -12.31
C LYS A 211 10.49 -2.20 -10.89
N GLU A 212 9.63 -2.66 -9.98
CA GLU A 212 9.86 -2.65 -8.55
C GLU A 212 10.26 -1.27 -7.98
N ASP A 213 9.82 -0.18 -8.62
CA ASP A 213 10.22 1.18 -8.30
C ASP A 213 9.20 1.92 -7.40
N GLY A 214 8.15 1.20 -6.96
CA GLY A 214 7.09 1.72 -6.11
C GLY A 214 5.97 2.41 -6.87
N ASN A 215 6.09 2.59 -8.18
CA ASN A 215 5.02 3.11 -9.02
C ASN A 215 4.20 1.94 -9.60
N LEU A 216 2.89 1.93 -9.33
CA LEU A 216 2.00 0.96 -9.97
C LEU A 216 1.84 1.29 -11.46
N ASP A 217 2.19 0.34 -12.31
CA ASP A 217 1.84 0.25 -13.73
C ASP A 217 0.51 -0.49 -13.90
N ILE A 218 0.05 -0.60 -15.15
CA ILE A 218 -1.15 -1.36 -15.49
C ILE A 218 -0.73 -2.61 -16.25
N MET A 219 -0.99 -3.78 -15.69
CA MET A 219 -0.96 -5.04 -16.42
C MET A 219 -2.32 -5.25 -17.08
N TYR A 220 -2.33 -5.71 -18.33
CA TYR A 220 -3.57 -6.10 -18.99
C TYR A 220 -3.41 -7.38 -19.80
N GLU A 221 -4.48 -8.17 -19.84
CA GLU A 221 -4.61 -9.37 -20.67
C GLU A 221 -5.47 -9.03 -21.88
N TYR A 222 -5.07 -9.45 -23.07
CA TYR A 222 -5.81 -9.24 -24.32
C TYR A 222 -5.82 -10.51 -25.18
N GLU A 223 -6.75 -10.57 -26.13
CA GLU A 223 -6.81 -11.66 -27.10
C GLU A 223 -5.74 -11.48 -28.18
N GLY A 224 -4.72 -12.34 -28.17
CA GLY A 224 -3.71 -12.40 -29.22
C GLY A 224 -4.06 -13.42 -30.31
N PRO A 225 -3.23 -13.53 -31.37
CA PRO A 225 -3.44 -14.49 -32.46
C PRO A 225 -3.41 -15.97 -32.01
N ASN A 226 -2.65 -16.26 -30.95
CA ASN A 226 -2.39 -17.62 -30.45
C ASN A 226 -3.03 -17.85 -29.06
N GLY A 227 -4.04 -17.07 -28.70
CA GLY A 227 -4.70 -17.10 -27.40
C GLY A 227 -4.36 -15.89 -26.50
N PRO A 228 -4.65 -15.98 -25.19
CA PRO A 228 -4.50 -14.85 -24.27
C PRO A 228 -3.03 -14.44 -24.10
N MET A 229 -2.77 -13.14 -24.20
CA MET A 229 -1.45 -12.54 -24.02
C MET A 229 -1.50 -11.45 -22.94
N ILE A 230 -0.36 -11.22 -22.28
CA ILE A 230 -0.22 -10.20 -21.24
C ILE A 230 0.72 -9.11 -21.74
N ASN A 231 0.37 -7.86 -21.50
CA ASN A 231 1.23 -6.72 -21.74
C ASN A 231 1.04 -5.65 -20.65
N PHE A 232 1.88 -4.61 -20.66
CA PHE A 232 1.94 -3.60 -19.61
C PHE A 232 1.86 -2.19 -20.18
N ILE A 233 1.11 -1.32 -19.51
CA ILE A 233 1.14 0.14 -19.72
C ILE A 233 2.02 0.73 -18.62
N LYS A 234 3.22 1.15 -19.00
CA LYS A 234 4.20 1.77 -18.10
C LYS A 234 3.76 3.18 -17.72
N CYS A 235 3.67 3.45 -16.44
CA CYS A 235 3.14 4.68 -15.85
C CYS A 235 4.22 5.38 -15.01
N ASP A 236 5.29 5.81 -15.69
CA ASP A 236 6.54 6.27 -15.08
C ASP A 236 6.44 7.65 -14.39
N ASP A 237 5.45 8.46 -14.76
CA ASP A 237 5.34 9.85 -14.32
C ASP A 237 4.22 10.02 -13.27
N LYS A 238 4.58 9.98 -11.99
CA LYS A 238 3.66 10.26 -10.87
C LYS A 238 3.96 11.58 -10.15
N GLY A 239 4.90 12.37 -10.67
CA GLY A 239 5.34 13.63 -10.06
C GLY A 239 6.12 13.40 -8.77
N ASP A 240 5.99 14.34 -7.82
CA ASP A 240 6.74 14.34 -6.54
C ASP A 240 6.08 13.50 -5.44
N THR A 241 5.38 12.42 -5.79
CA THR A 241 4.82 11.49 -4.81
C THR A 241 5.89 10.53 -4.30
N THR A 242 5.70 10.06 -3.08
CA THR A 242 6.62 9.14 -2.43
C THR A 242 5.89 7.88 -1.99
N PHE A 243 6.63 6.80 -1.75
CA PHE A 243 6.05 5.51 -1.36
C PHE A 243 6.82 4.86 -0.22
N LEU A 244 6.18 3.90 0.44
CA LEU A 244 6.83 2.94 1.31
C LEU A 244 6.42 1.53 0.88
N LYS A 245 7.41 0.72 0.50
CA LYS A 245 7.23 -0.68 0.14
C LYS A 245 7.68 -1.54 1.31
N VAL A 246 6.81 -2.42 1.82
CA VAL A 246 7.17 -3.33 2.91
C VAL A 246 6.92 -4.76 2.45
N GLN A 247 7.91 -5.63 2.64
CA GLN A 247 7.82 -7.03 2.28
C GLN A 247 8.20 -7.89 3.48
N ILE A 248 7.26 -8.72 3.91
CA ILE A 248 7.45 -9.64 5.02
C ILE A 248 7.62 -11.05 4.44
N PHE A 249 8.74 -11.70 4.75
CA PHE A 249 9.00 -13.09 4.35
C PHE A 249 8.71 -14.04 5.51
N THR A 250 8.46 -15.31 5.20
CA THR A 250 8.45 -16.37 6.22
C THR A 250 9.84 -16.49 6.82
N GLY A 251 9.91 -16.76 8.13
CA GLY A 251 11.18 -17.04 8.80
C GLY A 251 11.86 -18.29 8.22
N PRO A 252 13.20 -18.36 8.19
CA PRO A 252 13.89 -19.58 7.80
C PRO A 252 13.65 -20.66 8.86
N GLU A 253 12.97 -21.74 8.49
CA GLU A 253 12.93 -22.98 9.25
C GLU A 253 14.19 -23.78 8.92
N CYS A 254 15.14 -23.79 9.85
CA CYS A 254 16.32 -24.66 9.75
C CYS A 254 16.08 -25.88 10.64
N SER A 255 15.21 -26.79 10.17
CA SER A 255 14.78 -27.98 10.91
C SER A 255 15.88 -29.01 11.22
N SER A 256 17.10 -28.83 10.68
CA SER A 256 18.22 -29.77 10.84
C SER A 256 19.57 -29.14 11.20
N GLY A 257 19.61 -27.86 11.61
CA GLY A 257 20.87 -27.17 11.93
C GLY A 257 21.85 -26.98 10.75
N GLN A 258 21.49 -27.46 9.56
CA GLN A 258 22.34 -27.44 8.36
C GLN A 258 22.13 -26.21 7.48
N CYS A 259 21.08 -25.43 7.76
CA CYS A 259 20.88 -24.11 7.18
C CYS A 259 21.26 -23.10 8.26
N CYS A 260 22.34 -22.34 8.04
CA CYS A 260 22.78 -21.26 8.92
C CYS A 260 23.44 -21.69 10.24
N ASP A 261 24.56 -22.42 10.14
CA ASP A 261 25.49 -22.54 11.26
C ASP A 261 26.11 -21.15 11.57
N PRO A 262 25.93 -20.56 12.77
CA PRO A 262 26.39 -19.21 13.10
C PRO A 262 27.91 -19.03 13.08
N GLU A 263 28.65 -20.14 13.11
CA GLU A 263 30.10 -20.17 13.27
C GLU A 263 30.89 -19.98 11.96
N THR A 264 30.24 -20.11 10.80
CA THR A 264 30.90 -19.84 9.50
C THR A 264 30.50 -18.47 8.96
N GLU A 265 31.51 -17.63 8.71
CA GLU A 265 31.37 -16.24 8.22
C GLU A 265 30.59 -16.15 6.89
N SER A 266 30.53 -17.24 6.13
CA SER A 266 29.72 -17.42 4.92
C SER A 266 28.22 -17.60 5.16
N SER A 267 27.81 -18.06 6.33
CA SER A 267 26.43 -18.39 6.72
C SER A 267 25.73 -17.23 7.44
N ARG A 268 26.48 -16.27 7.99
CA ARG A 268 25.96 -15.05 8.63
C ARG A 268 25.27 -14.11 7.64
N ARG A 269 25.50 -14.30 6.34
CA ARG A 269 24.66 -13.75 5.28
C ARG A 269 23.41 -14.61 5.16
N VAL A 270 22.48 -14.49 6.11
CA VAL A 270 21.07 -14.76 5.79
C VAL A 270 20.81 -13.93 4.52
N LYS A 271 20.57 -14.61 3.39
CA LYS A 271 20.17 -13.99 2.14
C LYS A 271 18.74 -13.48 2.34
N ILE A 272 18.60 -12.40 3.10
CA ILE A 272 17.34 -11.72 3.34
C ILE A 272 16.78 -11.35 1.97
N GLY A 273 15.66 -11.97 1.60
CA GLY A 273 15.07 -11.88 0.25
C GLY A 273 14.92 -13.21 -0.49
N SER A 274 15.50 -14.32 -0.03
CA SER A 274 15.27 -15.66 -0.63
C SER A 274 14.13 -16.45 0.03
N GLY A 275 13.29 -15.78 0.84
CA GLY A 275 12.14 -16.39 1.50
C GLY A 275 10.86 -16.31 0.67
N ILE A 276 9.83 -17.02 1.10
CA ILE A 276 8.47 -16.92 0.51
C ILE A 276 7.75 -15.77 1.20
N ALA A 277 7.01 -14.95 0.45
CA ALA A 277 6.21 -13.86 1.05
C ALA A 277 5.24 -14.46 2.07
N TRP A 278 5.25 -13.92 3.30
CA TRP A 278 4.40 -14.41 4.37
C TRP A 278 2.95 -13.97 4.13
N GLN A 279 2.16 -14.90 3.61
CA GLN A 279 0.75 -14.68 3.35
C GLN A 279 -0.03 -14.49 4.66
N GLY A 280 -0.93 -13.51 4.68
CA GLY A 280 -1.68 -13.09 5.87
C GLY A 280 -0.93 -12.11 6.78
N ALA A 281 0.34 -11.78 6.50
CA ALA A 281 1.05 -10.76 7.25
C ALA A 281 0.54 -9.36 6.89
N CYS A 282 0.33 -8.52 7.90
CA CYS A 282 -0.21 -7.17 7.79
C CYS A 282 0.81 -6.13 8.26
N VAL A 283 0.75 -4.97 7.62
CA VAL A 283 1.54 -3.79 7.95
C VAL A 283 0.58 -2.64 8.17
N SER A 284 0.76 -1.92 9.26
CA SER A 284 0.09 -0.65 9.49
C SER A 284 1.12 0.45 9.60
N ILE A 285 0.87 1.59 8.95
CA ILE A 285 1.72 2.77 9.04
C ILE A 285 1.00 3.88 9.79
N ARG A 286 1.76 4.68 10.53
CA ARG A 286 1.29 5.89 11.19
C ARG A 286 2.21 7.03 10.80
N MET A 287 1.67 8.09 10.21
CA MET A 287 2.46 9.23 9.72
C MET A 287 1.69 10.54 9.77
N ALA A 288 2.41 11.64 9.90
CA ALA A 288 1.82 12.96 9.69
C ALA A 288 1.46 13.13 8.21
N ASP A 289 0.19 13.44 7.93
CA ASP A 289 -0.29 13.69 6.57
C ASP A 289 -0.87 15.10 6.48
N SER A 290 -0.26 15.90 5.62
CA SER A 290 -0.67 17.28 5.32
C SER A 290 -1.59 17.37 4.09
N GLY A 291 -1.92 16.24 3.45
CA GLY A 291 -2.37 16.21 2.06
C GLY A 291 -3.87 16.32 1.81
N GLN A 292 -4.76 15.91 2.73
CA GLN A 292 -6.19 15.72 2.39
C GLN A 292 -7.24 16.12 3.44
N GLY A 293 -6.90 16.92 4.46
CA GLY A 293 -7.89 17.69 5.25
C GLY A 293 -8.98 16.95 6.05
N LEU A 294 -9.08 15.62 5.97
CA LEU A 294 -10.08 14.79 6.67
C LEU A 294 -9.50 14.00 7.85
N ILE A 295 -8.19 14.06 8.06
CA ILE A 295 -7.52 13.30 9.10
C ILE A 295 -7.61 14.14 10.38
N GLU A 296 -8.55 13.80 11.26
CA GLU A 296 -8.95 14.57 12.45
C GLU A 296 -7.81 14.92 13.42
N GLN A 297 -6.64 14.29 13.30
CA GLN A 297 -5.46 14.53 14.14
C GLN A 297 -4.20 14.92 13.36
N GLY A 298 -4.30 15.14 12.05
CA GLY A 298 -3.14 15.33 11.16
C GLY A 298 -2.26 14.08 11.01
N MET A 299 -2.69 12.95 11.57
CA MET A 299 -1.99 11.67 11.60
C MET A 299 -2.78 10.60 10.85
N ARG A 300 -2.25 10.15 9.71
CA ARG A 300 -2.83 9.08 8.91
C ARG A 300 -2.41 7.73 9.46
N ASN A 301 -3.37 6.84 9.63
CA ASN A 301 -3.13 5.42 9.85
C ASN A 301 -3.51 4.68 8.57
N ALA A 302 -2.67 3.80 8.05
CA ALA A 302 -3.09 2.98 6.91
C ALA A 302 -2.74 1.52 7.18
N LEU A 303 -3.60 0.59 6.78
CA LEU A 303 -3.40 -0.85 6.96
C LEU A 303 -3.43 -1.58 5.61
N GLN A 304 -2.42 -2.40 5.35
CA GLN A 304 -2.40 -3.29 4.19
C GLN A 304 -1.80 -4.65 4.57
N CYS A 305 -2.30 -5.72 3.94
CA CYS A 305 -1.84 -7.08 4.21
C CYS A 305 -1.39 -7.78 2.92
N GLN A 306 -0.40 -8.66 3.05
CA GLN A 306 0.05 -9.56 1.99
C GLN A 306 -0.94 -10.73 1.89
N ILE A 307 -1.99 -10.58 1.10
CA ILE A 307 -3.04 -11.58 0.97
C ILE A 307 -2.91 -12.27 -0.39
N PRO A 308 -2.94 -13.61 -0.46
CA PRO A 308 -2.73 -14.32 -1.72
C PRO A 308 -3.91 -14.15 -2.66
N GLN A 309 -5.11 -13.95 -2.13
CA GLN A 309 -6.34 -13.80 -2.91
C GLN A 309 -7.42 -13.08 -2.08
N THR A 310 -7.95 -11.96 -2.58
CA THR A 310 -9.15 -11.29 -2.03
C THR A 310 -10.36 -11.33 -2.99
N SER A 311 -10.16 -11.79 -4.23
CA SER A 311 -11.19 -11.91 -5.27
C SER A 311 -10.75 -12.93 -6.32
N HIS A 312 -11.62 -13.33 -7.24
CA HIS A 312 -11.30 -14.26 -8.31
C HIS A 312 -10.23 -13.67 -9.26
N ARG A 313 -9.20 -14.47 -9.61
CA ARG A 313 -8.08 -14.06 -10.49
C ARG A 313 -7.52 -12.67 -10.19
N ILE A 314 -7.33 -12.38 -8.90
CA ILE A 314 -6.65 -11.17 -8.47
C ILE A 314 -5.14 -11.40 -8.44
N LEU A 315 -4.37 -10.47 -9.01
CA LEU A 315 -2.92 -10.48 -8.93
C LEU A 315 -2.53 -9.50 -7.83
N HIS A 316 -2.28 -10.01 -6.63
CA HIS A 316 -1.69 -9.20 -5.55
C HIS A 316 -0.17 -9.19 -5.66
N ASN A 317 0.43 -8.05 -5.31
CA ASN A 317 1.86 -7.96 -5.19
C ASN A 317 2.33 -8.78 -3.96
N PRO A 318 3.50 -9.44 -4.00
CA PRO A 318 4.04 -10.21 -2.87
C PRO A 318 4.62 -9.30 -1.77
N PHE A 319 4.14 -8.06 -1.68
CA PHE A 319 4.55 -7.00 -0.78
C PHE A 319 3.38 -6.01 -0.63
N VAL A 320 3.41 -5.22 0.44
CA VAL A 320 2.50 -4.08 0.61
C VAL A 320 3.16 -2.79 0.12
N LEU A 321 2.36 -1.90 -0.45
CA LEU A 321 2.80 -0.64 -1.04
C LEU A 321 1.88 0.48 -0.56
N PHE A 322 2.44 1.38 0.24
CA PHE A 322 1.75 2.59 0.69
C PHE A 322 2.19 3.78 -0.15
N GLY A 323 1.25 4.50 -0.75
CA GLY A 323 1.51 5.84 -1.25
C GLY A 323 1.56 6.84 -0.09
N LEU A 324 2.61 7.62 -0.02
CA LEU A 324 2.84 8.61 1.04
C LEU A 324 2.52 10.04 0.57
N SER A 325 1.91 10.18 -0.62
CA SER A 325 1.65 11.46 -1.27
C SER A 325 2.95 12.27 -1.40
N ARG A 326 2.83 13.60 -1.40
CA ARG A 326 3.97 14.53 -1.38
C ARG A 326 4.49 14.80 0.03
N SER A 327 4.36 13.86 0.97
CA SER A 327 4.88 14.05 2.33
C SER A 327 6.39 13.81 2.32
N PRO A 328 7.23 14.85 2.50
CA PRO A 328 8.68 14.68 2.53
C PRO A 328 9.19 14.15 3.88
N ASN A 329 8.28 13.95 4.84
CA ASN A 329 8.61 13.58 6.22
C ASN A 329 8.81 12.07 6.37
N PHE A 330 9.28 11.65 7.55
CA PHE A 330 9.37 10.25 7.91
C PHE A 330 7.99 9.65 8.25
N VAL A 331 7.82 8.36 7.95
CA VAL A 331 6.76 7.55 8.53
C VAL A 331 7.11 7.32 10.00
N GLU A 332 6.26 7.78 10.92
CA GLU A 332 6.57 7.74 12.36
C GLU A 332 6.73 6.32 12.86
N GLU A 333 5.78 5.47 12.52
CA GLU A 333 5.74 4.07 12.95
C GLU A 333 5.25 3.18 11.81
N VAL A 334 5.92 2.04 11.64
CA VAL A 334 5.53 0.94 10.77
C VAL A 334 5.32 -0.26 11.68
N HIS A 335 4.06 -0.58 11.97
CA HIS A 335 3.64 -1.74 12.73
C HIS A 335 3.57 -2.94 11.79
N LEU A 336 4.12 -4.06 12.25
CA LEU A 336 4.24 -5.30 11.50
C LEU A 336 3.55 -6.38 12.30
N GLY A 337 2.81 -7.27 11.64
CA GLY A 337 2.26 -8.42 12.31
C GLY A 337 1.86 -9.54 11.37
N GLY A 338 1.72 -10.73 11.91
CA GLY A 338 1.34 -11.90 11.13
C GLY A 338 0.78 -13.03 11.99
N PRO A 339 0.07 -13.97 11.34
CA PRO A 339 -0.51 -15.12 12.02
C PRO A 339 0.59 -16.08 12.48
N ARG A 340 0.52 -16.60 13.70
CA ARG A 340 1.36 -17.73 14.15
C ARG A 340 0.59 -19.04 14.06
N TRP A 341 1.33 -20.15 14.09
CA TRP A 341 0.72 -21.47 14.22
C TRP A 341 -0.15 -21.51 15.49
N PRO A 342 -1.39 -22.02 15.42
CA PRO A 342 -2.34 -21.98 16.54
C PRO A 342 -1.77 -22.56 17.85
N GLU A 343 -0.97 -23.63 17.78
CA GLU A 343 -0.35 -24.30 18.93
C GLU A 343 0.78 -23.51 19.59
N LEU A 344 1.38 -22.54 18.88
CA LEU A 344 2.49 -21.71 19.37
C LEU A 344 2.02 -20.41 20.04
N GLY A 345 0.69 -20.24 20.16
CA GLY A 345 0.07 -19.12 20.85
C GLY A 345 0.08 -17.81 20.06
N LYS A 346 0.02 -16.69 20.80
CA LYS A 346 -0.35 -15.34 20.33
C LYS A 346 0.37 -14.85 19.07
N LEU A 347 -0.36 -14.01 18.34
CA LEU A 347 0.08 -13.20 17.21
C LEU A 347 1.46 -12.58 17.42
N GLN A 348 2.27 -12.63 16.36
CA GLN A 348 3.58 -12.00 16.38
C GLN A 348 3.48 -10.59 15.81
N LYS A 349 4.04 -9.62 16.53
CA LYS A 349 4.08 -8.24 16.10
C LYS A 349 5.41 -7.58 16.41
N ASP A 350 5.73 -6.54 15.66
CA ASP A 350 6.84 -5.63 15.90
C ASP A 350 6.53 -4.25 15.34
N PHE A 351 7.39 -3.28 15.62
CA PHE A 351 7.29 -1.97 15.00
C PHE A 351 8.67 -1.40 14.65
N ILE A 352 8.72 -0.61 13.58
CA ILE A 352 9.90 0.15 13.20
C ILE A 352 9.54 1.63 13.25
N ARG A 353 10.43 2.48 13.76
CA ARG A 353 10.20 3.92 13.88
C ARG A 353 10.98 4.69 12.83
N GLN A 354 10.43 5.85 12.43
CA GLN A 354 11.11 6.85 11.62
C GLN A 354 11.69 6.29 10.30
N ILE A 355 10.82 5.72 9.47
CA ILE A 355 11.21 5.26 8.14
C ILE A 355 11.16 6.40 7.13
N VAL A 356 12.23 6.53 6.34
CA VAL A 356 12.32 7.52 5.27
C VAL A 356 11.45 7.09 4.07
N PRO A 357 10.72 8.01 3.41
CA PRO A 357 10.01 7.72 2.17
C PRO A 357 10.93 7.20 1.05
N ASN A 358 10.32 6.69 -0.02
CA ASN A 358 11.01 6.06 -1.16
C ASN A 358 11.94 4.94 -0.73
N SER A 359 11.45 4.11 0.18
CA SER A 359 12.21 2.99 0.71
C SER A 359 11.45 1.68 0.60
N ARG A 360 12.23 0.61 0.52
CA ARG A 360 11.80 -0.77 0.59
C ARG A 360 12.31 -1.36 1.89
N VAL A 361 11.39 -1.76 2.77
CA VAL A 361 11.68 -2.46 4.02
C VAL A 361 11.44 -3.94 3.79
N ILE A 362 12.47 -4.75 3.99
CA ILE A 362 12.34 -6.20 4.05
C ILE A 362 12.37 -6.64 5.50
N VAL A 363 11.40 -7.46 5.88
CA VAL A 363 11.18 -7.91 7.26
C VAL A 363 11.16 -9.44 7.27
N ILE A 364 11.83 -10.03 8.26
CA ILE A 364 11.76 -11.46 8.55
C ILE A 364 11.42 -11.63 10.04
N PRO A 365 10.33 -12.36 10.36
CA PRO A 365 9.98 -12.71 11.73
C PRO A 365 11.03 -13.65 12.36
N PRO A 366 11.20 -13.65 13.69
CA PRO A 366 11.86 -14.74 14.40
C PRO A 366 11.33 -16.12 13.99
N GLY A 367 12.23 -17.10 14.02
CA GLY A 367 11.91 -18.49 13.73
C GLY A 367 10.98 -19.12 14.78
N LEU A 368 10.34 -20.23 14.41
CA LEU A 368 9.34 -20.90 15.25
C LEU A 368 9.90 -21.45 16.57
N GLN A 369 11.18 -21.82 16.60
CA GLN A 369 11.83 -22.41 17.79
C GLN A 369 12.42 -21.37 18.74
N ASP A 370 12.74 -20.16 18.26
CA ASP A 370 13.36 -19.13 19.09
C ASP A 370 12.33 -18.06 19.47
N ARG A 371 11.61 -18.31 20.57
CA ARG A 371 10.61 -17.39 21.12
C ARG A 371 11.20 -16.06 21.61
N SER A 372 12.52 -15.97 21.77
CA SER A 372 13.24 -14.78 22.26
C SER A 372 13.91 -13.97 21.15
N ALA A 373 13.93 -14.49 19.91
CA ALA A 373 14.56 -13.81 18.79
C ALA A 373 13.79 -12.55 18.39
N ASN A 374 14.55 -11.51 18.06
CA ASN A 374 14.03 -10.27 17.54
C ASN A 374 13.69 -10.42 16.05
N TRP A 375 12.74 -9.62 15.57
CA TRP A 375 12.53 -9.49 14.13
C TRP A 375 13.78 -8.89 13.48
N THR A 376 14.06 -9.34 12.26
CA THR A 376 15.16 -8.78 11.48
C THR A 376 14.58 -7.94 10.35
N SER A 377 15.07 -6.70 10.22
CA SER A 377 14.64 -5.78 9.18
C SER A 377 15.84 -5.23 8.41
N ARG A 378 15.66 -5.01 7.10
CA ARG A 378 16.61 -4.33 6.22
C ARG A 378 15.90 -3.23 5.45
N LEU A 379 16.45 -2.03 5.52
CA LEU A 379 15.97 -0.86 4.79
C LEU A 379 16.82 -0.66 3.54
N TYR A 380 16.17 -0.65 2.38
CA TYR A 380 16.76 -0.27 1.10
C TYR A 380 16.16 1.06 0.69
N VAL A 381 16.98 2.06 0.45
CA VAL A 381 16.51 3.37 -0.04
C VAL A 381 16.61 3.36 -1.55
N THR A 382 15.50 3.65 -2.24
CA THR A 382 15.49 3.80 -3.69
C THR A 382 16.03 5.19 -4.02
N PRO A 383 17.23 5.32 -4.62
CA PRO A 383 17.79 6.62 -4.90
C PRO A 383 16.94 7.33 -5.96
N SER A 384 16.42 8.51 -5.63
CA SER A 384 15.78 9.35 -6.64
C SER A 384 16.79 9.77 -7.70
N ARG A 385 16.37 9.82 -8.98
CA ARG A 385 17.20 10.32 -10.10
C ARG A 385 17.77 11.71 -9.83
N LEU A 386 17.06 12.51 -9.03
CA LEU A 386 17.49 13.85 -8.64
C LEU A 386 18.73 13.83 -7.74
N ILE A 387 18.96 12.77 -6.96
CA ILE A 387 20.11 12.70 -6.04
C ILE A 387 21.42 12.78 -6.81
N ILE A 388 21.52 12.10 -7.96
CA ILE A 388 22.74 12.12 -8.79
C ILE A 388 22.99 13.54 -9.31
N LEU A 389 21.94 14.23 -9.76
CA LEU A 389 22.04 15.60 -10.23
C LEU A 389 22.43 16.56 -9.09
N SER A 390 21.83 16.41 -7.90
CA SER A 390 22.17 17.20 -6.72
C SER A 390 23.61 16.98 -6.25
N ILE A 391 24.11 15.73 -6.29
CA ILE A 391 25.52 15.43 -5.98
C ILE A 391 26.43 16.11 -6.99
N LEU A 392 26.11 16.04 -8.29
CA LEU A 392 26.89 16.70 -9.34
C LEU A 392 26.93 18.21 -9.10
N VAL A 393 25.79 18.83 -8.81
CA VAL A 393 25.69 20.26 -8.50
C VAL A 393 26.50 20.61 -7.24
N MET A 394 26.38 19.85 -6.15
CA MET A 394 27.19 20.08 -4.93
C MET A 394 28.69 19.97 -5.21
N VAL A 395 29.12 18.93 -5.93
CA VAL A 395 30.53 18.75 -6.30
C VAL A 395 31.02 19.92 -7.14
N SER A 396 30.22 20.38 -8.11
CA SER A 396 30.58 21.53 -8.94
C SER A 396 30.76 22.81 -8.13
N MET A 397 29.86 23.09 -7.17
CA MET A 397 29.95 24.23 -6.27
C MET A 397 31.17 24.13 -5.34
N CYS A 398 31.47 22.94 -4.80
CA CYS A 398 32.67 22.72 -4.02
C CYS A 398 33.95 23.00 -4.83
N ILE A 399 34.02 22.55 -6.09
CA ILE A 399 35.16 22.81 -6.97
C ILE A 399 35.33 24.31 -7.23
N ILE A 400 34.23 25.03 -7.53
CA ILE A 400 34.27 26.48 -7.75
C ILE A 400 34.80 27.22 -6.52
N LEU A 401 34.33 26.86 -5.32
CA LEU A 401 34.81 27.44 -4.07
C LEU A 401 36.30 27.15 -3.85
N LEU A 402 36.75 25.93 -4.11
CA LEU A 402 38.18 25.56 -4.00
C LEU A 402 39.05 26.37 -4.96
N VAL A 403 38.60 26.59 -6.19
CA VAL A 403 39.32 27.41 -7.18
C VAL A 403 39.41 28.87 -6.71
N LEU A 404 38.32 29.43 -6.19
CA LEU A 404 38.32 30.79 -5.64
C LEU A 404 39.27 30.94 -4.45
N ILE A 405 39.22 29.98 -3.51
CA ILE A 405 40.13 29.96 -2.35
C ILE A 405 41.59 29.86 -2.83
N ALA A 406 41.89 28.97 -3.78
CA ALA A 406 43.24 28.84 -4.32
C ALA A 406 43.72 30.12 -5.03
N ALA A 407 42.86 30.76 -5.82
CA ALA A 407 43.18 32.01 -6.49
C ALA A 407 43.46 33.14 -5.50
N LEU A 408 42.64 33.27 -4.46
CA LEU A 408 42.85 34.24 -3.38
C LEU A 408 44.15 33.95 -2.63
N HIS A 409 44.43 32.70 -2.29
CA HIS A 409 45.64 32.31 -1.57
C HIS A 409 46.92 32.55 -2.39
N LEU A 410 46.88 32.34 -3.71
CA LEU A 410 47.98 32.68 -4.60
C LEU A 410 48.23 34.19 -4.64
N ARG A 411 47.14 34.98 -4.66
CA ARG A 411 47.22 36.44 -4.69
C ARG A 411 47.75 37.00 -3.37
N GLU A 412 47.31 36.45 -2.24
CA GLU A 412 47.84 36.72 -0.90
C GLU A 412 49.33 36.39 -0.84
N ARG A 413 49.75 35.19 -1.26
CA ARG A 413 51.16 34.81 -1.32
C ARG A 413 52.01 35.74 -2.20
N GLN A 414 51.45 36.26 -3.29
CA GLN A 414 52.17 37.24 -4.11
C GLN A 414 52.32 38.58 -3.40
N GLN A 415 51.32 39.00 -2.63
CA GLN A 415 51.35 40.25 -1.88
C GLN A 415 52.32 40.16 -0.69
N ASP A 416 52.32 39.06 0.06
CA ASP A 416 53.28 38.77 1.12
C ASP A 416 54.73 38.80 0.61
N LYS A 417 54.97 38.25 -0.60
CA LYS A 417 56.31 38.30 -1.22
C LYS A 417 56.76 39.72 -1.51
N LYS A 418 55.85 40.60 -1.98
CA LYS A 418 56.15 42.01 -2.23
C LYS A 418 56.43 42.77 -0.94
N GLU A 419 55.66 42.52 0.13
CA GLU A 419 55.86 43.15 1.43
C GLU A 419 57.18 42.72 2.08
N ARG A 420 57.54 41.44 2.02
CA ARG A 420 58.84 40.94 2.52
C ARG A 420 60.01 41.59 1.79
N GLN A 421 59.93 41.75 0.47
CA GLN A 421 60.97 42.44 -0.30
C GLN A 421 61.10 43.92 0.12
N ALA A 422 59.99 44.61 0.32
CA ALA A 422 59.99 45.99 0.80
C ALA A 422 60.58 46.12 2.22
N GLN A 423 60.30 45.18 3.12
CA GLN A 423 60.89 45.16 4.47
C GLN A 423 62.40 44.89 4.43
N THR A 424 62.89 43.93 3.62
CA THR A 424 64.34 43.68 3.49
C THR A 424 65.11 44.88 2.95
N HIS A 425 64.51 45.65 2.03
CA HIS A 425 65.11 46.91 1.58
C HIS A 425 65.15 47.97 2.69
N ARG A 426 64.16 47.99 3.59
CA ARG A 426 64.11 48.92 4.73
C ARG A 426 65.20 48.65 5.77
N PHE A 427 65.50 47.39 6.07
CA PHE A 427 66.58 47.01 6.99
C PHE A 427 67.98 47.31 6.46
N HIS A 428 68.17 47.32 5.13
CA HIS A 428 69.47 47.67 4.53
C HIS A 428 69.82 49.16 4.66
N PHE A 429 68.84 50.05 4.90
CA PHE A 429 69.04 51.49 5.09
C PHE A 429 69.20 51.89 6.55
N ASP A 430 68.81 51.05 7.51
CA ASP A 430 68.88 51.35 8.96
C ASP A 430 70.21 50.86 9.60
N ALA A 431 71.07 50.22 8.82
CA ALA A 431 72.38 49.67 9.23
C ALA A 431 73.60 50.40 8.62
N MET A 432 73.37 51.49 7.89
CA MET A 432 74.38 52.53 7.55
C MET A 432 74.07 53.77 8.37
#